data_AF-A0A8T3X8X8-F1
#
_entry.id   AF-A0A8T3X8X8-F1
#
_cell.length_a   1.000
_cell.length_b   1.000
_cell.length_c   1.000
_cell.angle_alpha   90.00
_cell.angle_beta   90.00
_cell.angle_gamma   90.00
#
_symmetry.space_group_name_H-M   'P 1'
#
loop_
_entity.id
_entity.type
_entity.pdbx_description
1 polymer ?
#
loop_
_entity_poly.entity_id
_entity_poly.type
_entity_poly.pdbx_seq_one_letter_code
_entity_poly.pdbx_strand_id
1 'polypeptide(L)' 'MGLVVVSGIKEVIKKHEMNCGGDFCDALDKKVEQMVADAVGRAKSNDRKTVRPGDL' A
#
# COMPACT_ATOMS: atom_id res chain seq x y z
N MET A 1 -8.08 -3.03 10.31
CA MET A 1 -6.95 -3.92 9.93
C MET A 1 -6.06 -3.08 9.04
N GLY A 2 -4.83 -2.75 9.47
CA GLY A 2 -3.92 -1.92 8.68
C GLY A 2 -3.09 -2.79 7.74
N LEU A 3 -2.99 -2.39 6.47
CA LEU A 3 -2.17 -3.07 5.47
C LEU A 3 -0.69 -2.68 5.59
N VAL A 4 -0.43 -1.49 6.13
CA VAL A 4 0.92 -0.95 6.29
C VAL A 4 1.38 -0.91 7.75
N VAL A 5 2.65 -1.23 7.97
CA VAL A 5 3.25 -1.17 9.31
C VAL A 5 3.71 0.25 9.61
N VAL A 6 3.02 0.91 10.55
CA VAL A 6 3.25 2.31 10.93
C VAL A 6 4.70 2.59 11.35
N SER A 7 5.34 1.68 12.09
CA SER A 7 6.74 1.85 12.51
C SER A 7 7.68 1.94 11.32
N GLY A 8 7.55 1.04 10.34
CA GLY A 8 8.36 1.04 9.12
C GLY A 8 8.18 2.32 8.30
N ILE A 9 6.95 2.83 8.20
CA ILE A 9 6.67 4.09 7.51
C ILE A 9 7.35 5.26 8.21
N LYS A 10 7.22 5.36 9.53
CA LYS A 10 7.84 6.43 10.31
C LYS A 10 9.36 6.39 10.20
N GLU A 11 9.97 5.21 10.14
CA GLU A 11 11.41 5.08 9.88
C GLU A 11 11.81 5.57 8.49
N VAL A 12 11.06 5.22 7.44
CA VAL A 12 11.33 5.71 6.07
C VAL A 12 11.21 7.23 6.00
N ILE A 13 10.16 7.81 6.58
CA ILE A 13 9.97 9.27 6.59
C ILE A 13 11.11 9.97 7.35
N LYS A 14 11.54 9.41 8.48
CA LYS A 14 12.67 9.95 9.26
C LYS A 14 13.99 9.91 8.50
N LYS A 15 14.23 8.92 7.64
CA LYS A 15 15.44 8.87 6.77
C LYS A 15 15.52 10.06 5.81
N HIS A 16 14.39 10.69 5.53
CA HIS A 16 14.30 11.91 4.73
C HIS A 16 14.24 13.18 5.59
N GLU A 17 14.55 13.10 6.89
CA GLU A 17 14.53 14.23 7.84
C GLU A 17 13.14 14.90 7.96
N MET A 18 12.07 14.13 7.70
CA MET A 18 10.69 14.61 7.75
C MET A 18 9.94 14.03 8.96
N ASN A 19 8.83 14.70 9.31
CA ASN A 19 7.87 14.21 10.30
C ASN A 19 6.68 13.54 9.60
N CYS A 20 6.14 12.49 10.23
CA CYS A 20 4.93 11.83 9.76
C CYS A 20 3.70 12.51 10.38
N GLY A 21 2.78 13.00 9.55
CA GLY A 21 1.46 13.43 10.00
C GLY A 21 0.70 12.31 10.70
N GLY A 22 -0.15 12.64 11.66
CA GLY A 22 -0.91 11.65 12.44
C GLY A 22 -1.89 10.84 11.58
N ASP A 23 -2.42 11.47 10.53
CA ASP A 23 -3.38 10.93 9.55
C ASP A 23 -2.70 10.31 8.31
N PHE A 24 -1.38 10.49 8.15
CA PHE A 24 -0.66 10.01 6.97
C PHE A 24 -0.72 8.48 6.84
N CYS A 25 -0.60 7.76 7.96
CA CYS A 25 -0.66 6.30 7.94
C CYS A 25 -2.03 5.79 7.48
N ASP A 26 -3.12 6.43 7.91
CA ASP A 26 -4.48 6.07 7.50
C ASP A 26 -4.71 6.36 6.01
N ALA A 27 -4.19 7.48 5.51
CA ALA A 27 -4.26 7.83 4.10
C ALA A 27 -3.44 6.85 3.23
N LEU A 28 -2.26 6.45 3.70
CA LEU A 28 -1.41 5.49 3.02
C LEU A 28 -2.04 4.09 3.00
N ASP A 29 -2.68 3.67 4.10
CA ASP A 29 -3.41 2.40 4.18
C ASP A 29 -4.48 2.32 3.08
N LYS A 30 -5.31 3.37 2.95
CA LYS A 30 -6.32 3.46 1.89
C LYS A 30 -5.71 3.41 0.49
N LYS A 31 -4.55 4.06 0.30
CA LYS A 31 -3.88 4.08 -0.99
C LYS A 31 -3.37 2.69 -1.38
N VAL A 32 -2.78 1.97 -0.43
CA VAL A 32 -2.31 0.60 -0.63
C VAL A 32 -3.46 -0.36 -0.87
N GLU A 33 -4.57 -0.21 -0.13
CA GLU A 33 -5.79 -1.00 -0.37
C GLU A 33 -6.29 -0.85 -1.80
N GLN A 34 -6.33 0.38 -2.31
CA GLN A 34 -6.74 0.65 -3.68
C GLN A 34 -5.77 0.05 -4.71
N MET A 35 -4.45 0.14 -4.48
CA MET A 35 -3.46 -0.51 -5.35
C MET A 35 -3.65 -2.03 -5.41
N VAL A 36 -3.94 -2.66 -4.26
CA VAL A 36 -4.22 -4.10 -4.21
C VAL A 36 -5.53 -4.44 -4.93
N ALA A 37 -6.58 -3.63 -4.77
CA ALA A 37 -7.85 -3.82 -5.46
C ALA A 37 -7.68 -3.74 -6.99
N ASP A 38 -6.91 -2.77 -7.47
CA ASP A 38 -6.58 -2.62 -8.90
C ASP A 38 -5.79 -3.82 -9.41
N ALA A 39 -4.81 -4.29 -8.63
CA ALA A 39 -4.02 -5.48 -8.97
C ALA A 39 -4.85 -6.75 -9.04
N VAL A 40 -5.79 -6.92 -8.10
CA VAL A 40 -6.77 -8.02 -8.14
C VAL A 40 -7.67 -7.89 -9.37
N GLY A 41 -8.08 -6.68 -9.74
CA GLY A 41 -8.84 -6.42 -10.97
C GLY A 41 -8.10 -6.86 -12.23
N ARG A 42 -6.82 -6.49 -12.35
CA ARG A 42 -5.94 -6.90 -13.47
C ARG A 42 -5.73 -8.42 -13.50
N ALA A 43 -5.52 -9.06 -12.35
CA ALA A 43 -5.39 -10.51 -12.27
C ALA A 43 -6.67 -11.23 -12.72
N LYS A 44 -7.83 -10.77 -12.23
CA LYS A 44 -9.15 -11.29 -12.62
C LYS A 44 -9.44 -11.11 -14.11
N SER A 45 -9.10 -9.95 -14.68
CA SER A 45 -9.28 -9.69 -16.12
C SER A 45 -8.42 -10.59 -17.02
N ASN A 46 -7.40 -11.23 -16.45
CA ASN A 46 -6.54 -12.20 -17.14
C ASN A 46 -6.88 -13.65 -16.76
N ASP A 47 -8.06 -13.91 -16.19
CA ASP A 47 -8.51 -15.23 -15.69
C ASP A 47 -7.55 -15.88 -14.68
N ARG A 48 -6.80 -15.06 -13.94
CA ARG A 48 -5.86 -15.52 -12.90
C ARG A 48 -6.44 -15.37 -11.52
N LYS A 49 -6.21 -16.38 -10.68
CA LYS A 49 -6.47 -16.36 -9.22
C LYS A 49 -5.27 -15.91 -8.39
N THR A 50 -4.13 -15.66 -9.04
CA THR A 50 -2.88 -15.25 -8.40
C THR A 50 -2.48 -13.87 -8.91
N VAL A 51 -2.42 -12.91 -7.99
CA VAL A 51 -1.85 -11.58 -8.23
C VAL A 51 -0.33 -11.72 -8.39
N ARG A 52 0.23 -11.06 -9.40
CA ARG A 52 1.66 -11.08 -9.73
C ARG A 52 2.25 -9.68 -9.61
N PRO A 53 3.59 -9.54 -9.57
CA PRO A 53 4.23 -8.23 -9.52
C PRO A 53 3.81 -7.29 -10.66
N GLY A 54 3.56 -7.82 -11.86
CA GLY A 54 3.06 -7.03 -13.00
C GLY A 54 1.60 -6.59 -12.89
N ASP A 55 0.87 -7.05 -11.88
CA ASP A 55 -0.47 -6.55 -11.58
C ASP A 55 -0.45 -5.35 -10.64
N LEU A 56 0.65 -5.04 -9.96
CA LEU A 56 0.72 -3.90 -9.03
C LEU A 56 0.68 -2.56 -9.79
#